data_AF-A0AA42B477-F1
#
_entry.id   AF-A0AA42B477-F1
#
_cell.length_a   1.000
_cell.length_b   1.000
_cell.length_c   1.000
_cell.angle_alpha   90.00
_cell.angle_beta   90.00
_cell.angle_gamma   90.00
#
_symmetry.space_group_name_H-M   'P 1'
#
loop_
_entity.id
_entity.type
_entity.pdbx_description
1 polymer ?
#
loop_
_entity_poly.entity_id
_entity_poly.type
_entity_poly.pdbx_seq_one_letter_code
_entity_poly.pdbx_strand_id
1 'polypeptide(L)'
;MRNPSPYLRFMLVISLSYTASTSLSSPIYSQKPSFSSSSSRKQCAVDLISLLGSKHQASTINTEKAKKFQTCLKFLVPFSPIQQRRDLDDRLSLRDRQSQRRVENELIWSPPDSILELARLAVDSGGDPGCIHRALDPTVIPVPDVEGSKECRCELTRTPYGRLFVAEEINKYFAFLFELIVARGPEVGFNVSLNRFDLFHGHLVLATNSGRLGILFHAKEHPAFDKDVFPYNMGYCQKGSNMVYDESMNLRNILWLAPLPSTSSKDWLAPGVLVVLDAHPGGIIYEDLIPEYAHVVRTIYEEDLGDNVVDVNYLNVGTKVADYRIFIC
;
A
#
# COMPACT_ATOMS: atom_id res chain seq x y z
N MET A 1 2.46 48.58 -28.78
CA MET A 1 1.26 47.91 -28.23
C MET A 1 1.24 46.49 -28.78
N ARG A 2 1.57 45.51 -27.95
CA ARG A 2 1.84 44.11 -28.35
C ARG A 2 0.79 43.22 -27.70
N ASN A 3 -0.09 42.63 -28.49
CA ASN A 3 -1.00 41.57 -28.03
C ASN A 3 -0.20 40.29 -27.79
N PRO A 4 -0.36 39.59 -26.64
CA PRO A 4 0.06 38.21 -26.53
C PRO A 4 -1.11 37.27 -26.89
N SER A 5 -0.77 36.28 -27.69
CA SER A 5 -1.54 35.08 -28.03
C SER A 5 -1.88 34.26 -26.78
N PRO A 6 -3.04 33.58 -26.72
CA PRO A 6 -3.34 32.66 -25.64
C PRO A 6 -2.59 31.34 -25.87
N TYR A 7 -1.66 31.03 -24.97
CA TYR A 7 -1.09 29.70 -24.83
C TYR A 7 -2.14 28.75 -24.28
N LEU A 8 -2.58 27.79 -25.10
CA LEU A 8 -3.40 26.66 -24.71
C LEU A 8 -2.59 25.80 -23.71
N ARG A 9 -2.87 25.92 -22.41
CA ARG A 9 -2.33 25.01 -21.39
C ARG A 9 -3.14 23.72 -21.44
N PHE A 10 -2.50 22.63 -21.88
CA PHE A 10 -3.01 21.28 -21.67
C PHE A 10 -3.03 21.00 -20.16
N MET A 11 -4.22 20.80 -19.60
CA MET A 11 -4.41 20.19 -18.28
C MET A 11 -4.20 18.68 -18.45
N LEU A 12 -3.11 18.13 -17.94
CA LEU A 12 -3.02 16.69 -17.69
C LEU A 12 -3.71 16.42 -16.35
N VAL A 13 -4.94 15.90 -16.42
CA VAL A 13 -5.61 15.34 -15.24
C VAL A 13 -5.17 13.88 -15.17
N ILE A 14 -4.26 13.56 -14.25
CA ILE A 14 -3.95 12.17 -13.90
C ILE A 14 -4.81 11.82 -12.69
N SER A 15 -6.05 11.44 -12.95
CA SER A 15 -6.79 10.50 -12.10
C SER A 15 -6.98 9.25 -12.96
N LEU A 16 -6.08 8.28 -12.84
CA LEU A 16 -6.27 6.97 -13.47
C LEU A 16 -6.94 6.04 -12.44
N SER A 17 -8.26 6.12 -12.35
CA SER A 17 -9.08 4.99 -11.92
C SER A 17 -9.74 4.45 -13.20
N TYR A 18 -9.06 3.55 -13.88
CA TYR A 18 -9.56 3.00 -15.15
C TYR A 18 -10.61 1.92 -14.86
N THR A 19 -11.88 2.22 -15.13
CA THR A 19 -12.96 1.23 -15.17
C THR A 19 -13.13 0.74 -16.61
N ALA A 20 -12.82 -0.53 -16.87
CA ALA A 20 -13.07 -1.16 -18.16
C ALA A 20 -14.38 -1.96 -18.12
N SER A 21 -15.45 -1.39 -18.69
CA SER A 21 -16.68 -2.12 -19.03
C SER A 21 -16.74 -2.30 -20.56
N THR A 22 -16.91 -3.54 -21.00
CA THR A 22 -16.91 -3.96 -22.41
C THR A 22 -18.23 -3.70 -23.13
N SER A 23 -18.17 -3.23 -24.40
CA SER A 23 -18.95 -3.80 -25.54
C SER A 23 -18.58 -3.17 -26.92
N LEU A 24 -18.12 -4.04 -27.84
CA LEU A 24 -18.36 -4.17 -29.31
C LEU A 24 -18.67 -2.90 -30.16
N SER A 25 -18.12 -2.58 -31.35
CA SER A 25 -17.35 -3.31 -32.38
C SER A 25 -16.69 -2.35 -33.42
N SER A 26 -15.65 -2.85 -34.11
CA SER A 26 -15.21 -2.58 -35.51
C SER A 26 -14.17 -1.47 -35.82
N PRO A 27 -13.32 -1.68 -36.86
CA PRO A 27 -11.86 -1.55 -36.73
C PRO A 27 -11.27 -0.39 -37.54
N ILE A 28 -10.22 0.24 -37.01
CA ILE A 28 -9.25 0.98 -37.83
C ILE A 28 -7.85 0.56 -37.41
N TYR A 29 -7.15 0.00 -38.39
CA TYR A 29 -5.76 -0.43 -38.34
C TYR A 29 -4.86 0.79 -38.10
N SER A 30 -4.24 0.86 -36.92
CA SER A 30 -3.09 1.72 -36.66
C SER A 30 -2.09 0.94 -35.85
N GLN A 31 -0.88 0.80 -36.41
CA GLN A 31 0.24 0.07 -35.84
C GLN A 31 0.53 0.58 -34.42
N LYS A 32 0.37 -0.28 -33.41
CA LYS A 32 0.71 0.04 -32.02
C LYS A 32 2.23 -0.06 -31.83
N PRO A 33 2.87 0.89 -31.11
CA PRO A 33 4.20 0.68 -30.57
C PRO A 33 4.14 -0.43 -29.52
N SER A 34 5.17 -1.26 -29.48
CA SER A 34 5.30 -2.41 -28.58
C SER A 34 5.38 -2.00 -27.11
N PHE A 35 4.27 -2.08 -26.38
CA PHE A 35 4.23 -2.03 -24.91
C PHE A 35 4.65 -3.39 -24.34
N SER A 36 5.96 -3.62 -24.17
CA SER A 36 6.49 -4.82 -23.50
C SER A 36 6.82 -4.60 -22.01
N SER A 37 6.39 -3.48 -21.41
CA SER A 37 6.83 -3.05 -20.07
C SER A 37 5.95 -3.51 -18.91
N SER A 38 4.67 -3.84 -19.13
CA SER A 38 3.78 -4.27 -18.03
C SER A 38 4.10 -5.68 -17.53
N SER A 39 4.50 -6.60 -18.42
CA SER A 39 4.84 -7.98 -18.04
C SER A 39 6.12 -8.05 -17.21
N SER A 40 7.12 -7.21 -17.51
CA SER A 40 8.37 -7.17 -16.74
C SER A 40 8.16 -6.60 -15.33
N ARG A 41 7.33 -5.55 -15.19
CA ARG A 41 6.98 -5.00 -13.86
C ARG A 41 6.25 -6.01 -12.99
N LYS A 42 5.22 -6.66 -13.54
CA LYS A 42 4.49 -7.73 -12.85
C LYS A 42 5.40 -8.88 -12.43
N GLN A 43 6.36 -9.28 -13.27
CA GLN A 43 7.32 -10.29 -12.88
C GLN A 43 8.26 -9.81 -11.76
N CYS A 44 8.70 -8.55 -11.79
CA CYS A 44 9.50 -7.97 -10.72
C CYS A 44 8.71 -7.94 -9.39
N ALA A 45 7.42 -7.62 -9.43
CA ALA A 45 6.54 -7.63 -8.28
C ALA A 45 6.35 -9.05 -7.71
N VAL A 46 6.14 -10.04 -8.58
CA VAL A 46 6.09 -11.46 -8.19
C VAL A 46 7.39 -11.90 -7.51
N ASP A 47 8.54 -11.48 -8.02
CA ASP A 47 9.85 -11.81 -7.44
C ASP A 47 10.03 -11.15 -6.06
N LEU A 48 9.58 -9.90 -5.88
CA LEU A 48 9.56 -9.20 -4.59
C LEU A 48 8.71 -9.95 -3.56
N ILE A 49 7.48 -10.34 -3.93
CA ILE A 49 6.57 -11.06 -3.04
C ILE A 49 7.13 -12.45 -2.69
N SER A 50 7.73 -13.13 -3.67
CA SER A 50 8.37 -14.44 -3.46
C SER A 50 9.57 -14.35 -2.54
N LEU A 51 10.38 -13.29 -2.63
CA LEU A 51 11.50 -13.02 -1.73
C LEU A 51 11.04 -12.80 -0.27
N LEU A 52 9.87 -12.20 -0.09
CA LEU A 52 9.21 -12.00 1.21
C LEU A 52 8.33 -13.20 1.62
N GLY A 53 8.34 -14.29 0.85
CA GLY A 53 7.56 -15.50 1.05
C GLY A 53 8.30 -16.57 1.85
N SER A 54 7.98 -17.82 1.54
CA SER A 54 8.65 -18.99 2.14
C SER A 54 10.12 -19.09 1.70
N LYS A 55 10.93 -19.84 2.45
CA LYS A 55 12.33 -20.11 2.05
C LYS A 55 12.43 -20.72 0.65
N HIS A 56 11.48 -21.57 0.27
CA HIS A 56 11.45 -22.18 -1.06
C HIS A 56 11.20 -21.11 -2.13
N GLN A 57 10.19 -20.25 -1.96
CA GLN A 57 9.92 -19.14 -2.88
C GLN A 57 11.08 -18.15 -2.96
N ALA A 58 11.68 -17.77 -1.84
CA ALA A 58 12.84 -16.88 -1.84
C ALA A 58 14.05 -17.50 -2.58
N SER A 59 14.21 -18.83 -2.53
CA SER A 59 15.31 -19.54 -3.19
C SER A 59 15.18 -19.65 -4.70
N THR A 60 13.99 -19.42 -5.28
CA THR A 60 13.80 -19.40 -6.74
C THR A 60 14.28 -18.09 -7.37
N ILE A 61 14.48 -17.05 -6.56
CA ILE A 61 14.90 -15.73 -7.03
C ILE A 61 16.41 -15.72 -7.25
N ASN A 62 16.83 -15.22 -8.41
CA ASN A 62 18.23 -15.01 -8.74
C ASN A 62 18.96 -14.23 -7.62
N THR A 63 20.14 -14.70 -7.21
CA THR A 63 20.88 -14.13 -6.07
C THR A 63 21.27 -12.67 -6.26
N GLU A 64 21.59 -12.23 -7.49
CA GLU A 64 21.91 -10.83 -7.77
C GLU A 64 20.66 -9.97 -7.67
N LYS A 65 19.53 -10.44 -8.22
CA LYS A 65 18.24 -9.76 -8.10
C LYS A 65 17.80 -9.66 -6.64
N ALA A 66 17.95 -10.73 -5.86
CA ALA A 66 17.66 -10.73 -4.42
C ALA A 66 18.52 -9.72 -3.65
N LYS A 67 19.82 -9.61 -3.97
CA LYS A 67 20.69 -8.57 -3.39
C LYS A 67 20.24 -7.16 -3.73
N LYS A 68 19.84 -6.90 -4.98
CA LYS A 68 19.28 -5.60 -5.39
C LYS A 68 17.98 -5.28 -4.64
N PHE A 69 17.11 -6.25 -4.41
CA PHE A 69 15.94 -6.02 -3.57
C PHE A 69 16.34 -5.71 -2.13
N GLN A 70 17.27 -6.47 -1.55
CA GLN A 70 17.71 -6.25 -0.16
C GLN A 70 18.23 -4.82 0.09
N THR A 71 18.85 -4.18 -0.90
CA THR A 71 19.27 -2.77 -0.76
C THR A 71 18.11 -1.77 -0.76
N CYS A 72 16.94 -2.18 -1.22
CA CYS A 72 15.73 -1.35 -1.30
C CYS A 72 14.69 -1.67 -0.22
N LEU A 73 14.93 -2.65 0.67
CA LEU A 73 13.96 -3.05 1.69
C LEU A 73 14.34 -2.49 3.06
N LYS A 74 13.46 -1.63 3.62
CA LYS A 74 13.62 -1.11 4.99
C LYS A 74 12.49 -1.62 5.89
N PHE A 75 12.80 -2.64 6.67
CA PHE A 75 11.83 -3.32 7.52
C PHE A 75 11.45 -2.46 8.72
N LEU A 76 10.14 -2.18 8.88
CA LEU A 76 9.60 -1.50 10.07
C LEU A 76 9.48 -2.47 11.26
N VAL A 77 9.30 -3.75 10.96
CA VAL A 77 9.38 -4.87 11.91
C VAL A 77 10.41 -5.87 11.40
N PRO A 78 11.36 -6.34 12.23
CA PRO A 78 12.40 -7.28 11.80
C PRO A 78 11.79 -8.49 11.09
N PHE A 79 12.28 -8.80 9.90
CA PHE A 79 11.81 -9.94 9.14
C PHE A 79 12.85 -11.06 9.19
N SER A 80 12.42 -12.22 9.66
CA SER A 80 13.16 -13.47 9.54
C SER A 80 12.20 -14.49 8.94
N PRO A 81 12.54 -15.13 7.81
CA PRO A 81 11.74 -16.21 7.23
C PRO A 81 11.52 -17.40 8.19
N ILE A 82 12.30 -17.44 9.29
CA ILE A 82 12.19 -18.42 10.36
C ILE A 82 11.77 -17.66 11.62
N GLN A 83 10.52 -17.82 12.03
CA GLN A 83 10.15 -17.64 13.42
C GLN A 83 10.73 -18.85 14.18
N GLN A 84 11.93 -18.70 14.75
CA GLN A 84 12.21 -19.50 15.93
C GLN A 84 11.24 -18.98 16.98
N ARG A 85 10.31 -19.81 17.46
CA ARG A 85 9.70 -19.62 18.78
C ARG A 85 10.86 -19.41 19.73
N ARG A 86 11.18 -18.16 20.06
CA ARG A 86 12.16 -17.88 21.10
C ARG A 86 11.38 -18.02 22.39
N ASP A 87 11.71 -19.08 23.13
CA ASP A 87 11.29 -19.21 24.51
C ASP A 87 11.56 -17.89 25.24
N LEU A 88 10.55 -17.44 25.97
CA LEU A 88 10.54 -16.21 26.75
C LEU A 88 11.50 -16.36 27.92
N ASP A 89 12.80 -16.21 27.67
CA ASP A 89 13.78 -16.19 28.76
C ASP A 89 13.83 -14.80 29.39
N ASP A 90 13.41 -14.78 30.65
CA ASP A 90 13.10 -13.63 31.48
C ASP A 90 14.39 -12.98 31.98
N ARG A 91 14.73 -11.80 31.43
CA ARG A 91 15.69 -10.88 32.06
C ARG A 91 15.11 -9.47 32.16
N LEU A 92 14.34 -9.31 33.23
CA LEU A 92 14.03 -8.09 33.96
C LEU A 92 15.13 -7.03 33.93
N SER A 93 14.94 -5.97 33.14
CA SER A 93 15.04 -4.55 33.54
C SER A 93 15.26 -3.66 32.30
N LEU A 94 14.15 -3.14 31.73
CA LEU A 94 14.00 -1.99 30.79
C LEU A 94 12.54 -1.95 30.23
N ARG A 95 11.56 -2.28 31.10
CA ARG A 95 10.55 -3.34 30.84
C ARG A 95 9.25 -2.96 30.11
N ASP A 96 9.01 -1.71 29.70
CA ASP A 96 7.68 -1.31 29.16
C ASP A 96 7.67 -0.98 27.66
N ARG A 97 8.63 -0.18 27.16
CA ARG A 97 8.73 0.07 25.70
C ARG A 97 9.23 -1.15 24.93
N GLN A 98 10.11 -1.95 25.53
CA GLN A 98 10.57 -3.20 24.91
C GLN A 98 9.51 -4.30 24.92
N SER A 99 8.62 -4.33 25.93
CA SER A 99 7.51 -5.28 25.96
C SER A 99 6.46 -4.90 24.92
N GLN A 100 6.06 -3.64 24.83
CA GLN A 100 5.14 -3.16 23.81
C GLN A 100 5.69 -3.40 22.39
N ARG A 101 6.97 -3.09 22.14
CA ARG A 101 7.63 -3.36 20.85
C ARG A 101 7.61 -4.84 20.47
N ARG A 102 7.79 -5.75 21.44
CA ARG A 102 7.69 -7.20 21.18
C ARG A 102 6.27 -7.61 20.80
N VAL A 103 5.27 -7.06 21.49
CA VAL A 103 3.85 -7.31 21.19
C VAL A 103 3.51 -6.80 19.79
N GLU A 104 3.92 -5.58 19.43
CA GLU A 104 3.69 -5.01 18.10
C GLU A 104 4.37 -5.83 16.99
N ASN A 105 5.60 -6.31 17.22
CA ASN A 105 6.26 -7.20 16.27
C ASN A 105 5.51 -8.52 16.10
N GLU A 106 5.03 -9.12 17.20
CA GLU A 106 4.27 -10.36 17.16
C GLU A 106 2.96 -10.16 16.38
N LEU A 107 2.28 -9.03 16.55
CA LEU A 107 1.08 -8.68 15.78
C LEU A 107 1.35 -8.54 14.27
N ILE A 108 2.58 -8.29 13.84
CA ILE A 108 2.95 -8.34 12.42
C ILE A 108 3.28 -9.76 11.98
N TRP A 109 4.05 -10.52 12.75
CA TRP A 109 4.46 -11.87 12.37
C TRP A 109 3.30 -12.88 12.41
N SER A 110 2.46 -12.78 13.44
CA SER A 110 1.30 -13.61 13.74
C SER A 110 0.14 -12.71 14.19
N PRO A 111 -0.55 -12.05 13.24
CA PRO A 111 -1.69 -11.19 13.53
C PRO A 111 -2.85 -11.97 14.19
N PRO A 112 -3.89 -11.25 14.68
CA PRO A 112 -5.05 -11.88 15.29
C PRO A 112 -5.77 -12.87 14.38
N ASP A 113 -6.53 -13.79 14.98
CA ASP A 113 -7.18 -14.90 14.28
C ASP A 113 -8.07 -14.44 13.12
N SER A 114 -8.80 -13.33 13.26
CA SER A 114 -9.62 -12.79 12.17
C SER A 114 -8.83 -12.39 10.92
N ILE A 115 -7.58 -11.92 11.08
CA ILE A 115 -6.68 -11.61 9.98
C ILE A 115 -6.10 -12.90 9.38
N LEU A 116 -5.77 -13.88 10.22
CA LEU A 116 -5.31 -15.19 9.76
C LEU A 116 -6.40 -15.91 8.95
N GLU A 117 -7.65 -15.86 9.40
CA GLU A 117 -8.81 -16.39 8.67
C GLU A 117 -9.01 -15.68 7.33
N LEU A 118 -8.91 -14.34 7.30
CA LEU A 118 -8.99 -13.57 6.06
C LEU A 118 -7.86 -13.93 5.08
N ALA A 119 -6.62 -14.09 5.58
CA ALA A 119 -5.47 -14.48 4.76
C ALA A 119 -5.60 -15.90 4.21
N ARG A 120 -6.16 -16.83 5.01
CA ARG A 120 -6.43 -18.20 4.57
C ARG A 120 -7.57 -18.25 3.56
N LEU A 121 -8.64 -17.49 3.77
CA LEU A 121 -9.73 -17.33 2.80
C LEU A 121 -9.22 -16.81 1.45
N ALA A 122 -8.31 -15.85 1.45
CA ALA A 122 -7.71 -15.30 0.23
C ALA A 122 -6.97 -16.38 -0.59
N VAL A 123 -6.15 -17.21 0.06
CA VAL A 123 -5.38 -18.26 -0.62
C VAL A 123 -6.25 -19.45 -1.02
N ASP A 124 -7.12 -19.92 -0.12
CA ASP A 124 -7.97 -21.11 -0.36
C ASP A 124 -9.01 -20.86 -1.46
N SER A 125 -9.36 -19.60 -1.71
CA SER A 125 -10.21 -19.19 -2.84
C SER A 125 -9.47 -18.99 -4.16
N GLY A 126 -8.16 -19.26 -4.20
CA GLY A 126 -7.32 -19.01 -5.37
C GLY A 126 -7.10 -17.53 -5.68
N GLY A 127 -7.28 -16.65 -4.69
CA GLY A 127 -7.17 -15.21 -4.87
C GLY A 127 -8.43 -14.54 -5.41
N ASP A 128 -9.64 -15.09 -5.19
CA ASP A 128 -10.90 -14.45 -5.61
C ASP A 128 -11.21 -13.19 -4.75
N PRO A 129 -11.21 -11.97 -5.33
CA PRO A 129 -11.58 -10.76 -4.60
C PRO A 129 -13.00 -10.83 -4.02
N GLY A 130 -13.90 -11.58 -4.65
CA GLY A 130 -15.28 -11.78 -4.20
C GLY A 130 -15.39 -12.37 -2.80
N CYS A 131 -14.43 -13.20 -2.38
CA CYS A 131 -14.39 -13.75 -1.02
C CYS A 131 -14.17 -12.65 0.03
N ILE A 132 -13.29 -11.70 -0.25
CA ILE A 132 -12.98 -10.58 0.65
C ILE A 132 -14.17 -9.61 0.69
N HIS A 133 -14.79 -9.31 -0.45
CA HIS A 133 -15.99 -8.47 -0.49
C HIS A 133 -17.15 -9.03 0.34
N ARG A 134 -17.32 -10.37 0.37
CA ARG A 134 -18.33 -11.03 1.20
C ARG A 134 -18.06 -10.94 2.70
N ALA A 135 -16.84 -10.63 3.12
CA ALA A 135 -16.48 -10.40 4.52
C ALA A 135 -16.79 -8.97 5.00
N LEU A 136 -17.23 -8.08 4.10
CA LEU A 136 -17.66 -6.72 4.45
C LEU A 136 -19.09 -6.71 4.96
N ASP A 137 -19.32 -5.88 5.97
CA ASP A 137 -20.66 -5.50 6.41
C ASP A 137 -21.33 -4.71 5.27
N PRO A 138 -22.55 -5.07 4.84
CA PRO A 138 -23.26 -4.35 3.78
C PRO A 138 -23.68 -2.92 4.19
N THR A 139 -23.58 -2.58 5.47
CA THR A 139 -23.91 -1.25 6.01
C THR A 139 -23.01 -0.17 5.40
N VAL A 140 -23.66 0.80 4.77
CA VAL A 140 -23.00 1.94 4.14
C VAL A 140 -22.76 3.03 5.18
N ILE A 141 -21.51 3.47 5.30
CA ILE A 141 -21.10 4.53 6.21
C ILE A 141 -20.66 5.75 5.39
N PRO A 142 -21.35 6.90 5.49
CA PRO A 142 -20.96 8.11 4.77
C PRO A 142 -19.54 8.55 5.16
N VAL A 143 -18.74 8.94 4.17
CA VAL A 143 -17.40 9.48 4.42
C VAL A 143 -17.54 10.90 4.99
N PRO A 144 -17.00 11.15 6.19
CA PRO A 144 -17.07 12.47 6.83
C PRO A 144 -16.16 13.48 6.11
N ASP A 145 -16.33 14.76 6.42
CA ASP A 145 -15.36 15.77 5.98
C ASP A 145 -14.10 15.67 6.84
N VAL A 146 -12.95 15.43 6.21
CA VAL A 146 -11.66 15.26 6.87
C VAL A 146 -10.83 16.51 6.62
N GLU A 147 -10.43 17.20 7.69
CA GLU A 147 -9.50 18.34 7.62
C GLU A 147 -9.90 19.40 6.57
N GLY A 148 -11.20 19.69 6.45
CA GLY A 148 -11.76 20.66 5.50
C GLY A 148 -11.65 20.24 4.04
N SER A 149 -11.50 18.95 3.76
CA SER A 149 -11.40 18.39 2.40
C SER A 149 -12.51 18.86 1.46
N LYS A 150 -13.74 18.98 1.95
CA LYS A 150 -14.90 19.41 1.15
C LYS A 150 -14.80 20.85 0.66
N GLU A 151 -14.21 21.75 1.45
CA GLU A 151 -13.96 23.14 1.02
C GLU A 151 -13.03 23.19 -0.19
N CYS A 152 -12.10 22.24 -0.28
CA CYS A 152 -11.18 22.09 -1.39
C CYS A 152 -11.75 21.30 -2.57
N ARG A 153 -12.96 20.72 -2.44
CA ARG A 153 -13.54 19.71 -3.36
C ARG A 153 -12.69 18.44 -3.49
N CYS A 154 -11.99 18.08 -2.42
CA CYS A 154 -11.19 16.86 -2.37
C CYS A 154 -12.07 15.67 -1.96
N GLU A 155 -11.96 14.57 -2.71
CA GLU A 155 -12.54 13.27 -2.38
C GLU A 155 -11.38 12.32 -2.06
N LEU A 156 -11.25 11.94 -0.78
CA LEU A 156 -10.13 11.11 -0.29
C LEU A 156 -10.36 9.62 -0.53
N THR A 157 -11.58 9.22 -0.86
CA THR A 157 -12.00 7.83 -1.00
C THR A 157 -12.61 7.64 -2.38
N ARG A 158 -12.55 6.41 -2.91
CA ARG A 158 -13.12 6.05 -4.22
C ARG A 158 -14.62 6.33 -4.34
N THR A 159 -15.33 6.19 -3.22
CA THR A 159 -16.77 6.45 -3.12
C THR A 159 -17.05 7.43 -1.97
N PRO A 160 -18.16 8.21 -2.00
CA PRO A 160 -18.51 9.13 -0.92
C PRO A 160 -18.98 8.43 0.37
N TYR A 161 -18.83 7.11 0.42
CA TYR A 161 -19.16 6.24 1.53
C TYR A 161 -18.13 5.10 1.58
N GLY A 162 -18.01 4.45 2.74
CA GLY A 162 -17.25 3.23 2.91
C GLY A 162 -18.07 2.17 3.64
N ARG A 163 -17.42 1.04 3.90
CA ARG A 163 -17.91 -0.09 4.69
C ARG A 163 -16.86 -0.50 5.71
N LEU A 164 -17.20 -1.47 6.54
CA LEU A 164 -16.29 -2.12 7.47
C LEU A 164 -16.30 -3.62 7.21
N PHE A 165 -15.28 -4.33 7.69
CA PHE A 165 -15.38 -5.78 7.84
C PHE A 165 -16.36 -6.14 8.95
N VAL A 166 -17.11 -7.23 8.76
CA VAL A 166 -18.03 -7.76 9.78
C VAL A 166 -17.28 -8.08 11.08
N ALA A 167 -16.07 -8.64 10.95
CA ALA A 167 -15.18 -8.84 12.08
C ALA A 167 -14.51 -7.51 12.47
N GLU A 168 -14.94 -6.93 13.59
CA GLU A 168 -14.43 -5.65 14.10
C GLU A 168 -12.90 -5.64 14.27
N GLU A 169 -12.32 -6.77 14.69
CA GLU A 169 -10.88 -6.95 14.90
C GLU A 169 -10.06 -6.68 13.62
N ILE A 170 -10.58 -6.98 12.43
CA ILE A 170 -9.91 -6.67 11.16
C ILE A 170 -9.78 -5.15 10.98
N ASN A 171 -10.85 -4.41 11.25
CA ASN A 171 -10.86 -2.95 11.13
C ASN A 171 -9.88 -2.32 12.15
N LYS A 172 -9.85 -2.82 13.39
CA LYS A 172 -8.90 -2.38 14.43
C LYS A 172 -7.46 -2.68 14.04
N TYR A 173 -7.21 -3.85 13.47
CA TYR A 173 -5.87 -4.25 13.03
C TYR A 173 -5.38 -3.37 11.88
N PHE A 174 -6.23 -3.04 10.90
CA PHE A 174 -5.85 -2.12 9.83
C PHE A 174 -5.55 -0.73 10.36
N ALA A 175 -6.34 -0.19 11.29
CA ALA A 175 -6.01 1.06 11.99
C ALA A 175 -4.63 0.98 12.68
N PHE A 176 -4.37 -0.13 13.37
CA PHE A 176 -3.07 -0.39 14.00
C PHE A 176 -1.91 -0.38 12.99
N LEU A 177 -2.06 -0.90 11.77
CA LEU A 177 -1.01 -0.84 10.75
C LEU A 177 -0.64 0.61 10.39
N PHE A 178 -1.63 1.49 10.18
CA PHE A 178 -1.41 2.91 9.92
C PHE A 178 -0.65 3.59 11.07
N GLU A 179 -1.10 3.37 12.31
CA GLU A 179 -0.49 3.93 13.51
C GLU A 179 0.94 3.40 13.71
N LEU A 180 1.17 2.12 13.46
CA LEU A 180 2.49 1.50 13.56
C LEU A 180 3.48 2.05 12.51
N ILE A 181 3.02 2.28 11.27
CA ILE A 181 3.86 2.89 10.23
C ILE A 181 4.35 4.27 10.67
N VAL A 182 3.46 5.11 11.21
CA VAL A 182 3.84 6.42 11.74
C VAL A 182 4.80 6.31 12.92
N ALA A 183 4.57 5.37 13.84
CA ALA A 183 5.43 5.18 15.00
C ALA A 183 6.84 4.66 14.63
N ARG A 184 6.96 3.82 13.59
CA ARG A 184 8.21 3.13 13.20
C ARG A 184 8.95 3.79 12.06
N GLY A 185 8.28 4.58 11.22
CA GLY A 185 8.87 5.25 10.07
C GLY A 185 10.18 5.99 10.37
N PRO A 186 10.26 6.79 11.47
CA PRO A 186 11.49 7.52 11.80
C PRO A 186 12.72 6.62 11.97
N GLU A 187 12.54 5.36 12.39
CA GLU A 187 13.63 4.40 12.57
C GLU A 187 14.31 3.99 11.24
N VAL A 188 13.61 4.15 10.12
CA VAL A 188 14.14 3.88 8.77
C VAL A 188 14.40 5.18 7.98
N GLY A 189 14.41 6.33 8.67
CA GLY A 189 14.61 7.65 8.06
C GLY A 189 13.39 8.20 7.34
N PHE A 190 12.18 7.74 7.71
CA PHE A 190 10.94 8.04 7.01
C PHE A 190 9.89 8.64 7.95
N ASN A 191 9.76 9.97 7.95
CA ASN A 191 8.74 10.64 8.78
C ASN A 191 7.41 10.69 8.03
N VAL A 192 6.37 10.19 8.69
CA VAL A 192 5.00 10.07 8.17
C VAL A 192 4.02 10.56 9.23
N SER A 193 2.89 11.06 8.78
CA SER A 193 1.79 11.56 9.61
C SER A 193 0.45 11.09 9.05
N LEU A 194 -0.54 10.91 9.94
CA LEU A 194 -1.91 10.54 9.54
C LEU A 194 -2.72 11.81 9.30
N ASN A 195 -2.79 12.22 8.03
CA ASN A 195 -3.59 13.36 7.55
C ASN A 195 -3.91 13.18 6.06
N ARG A 196 -4.76 14.04 5.51
CA ARG A 196 -5.26 13.91 4.13
C ARG A 196 -4.22 14.12 3.01
N PHE A 197 -3.01 14.57 3.33
CA PHE A 197 -1.94 14.81 2.37
C PHE A 197 -0.83 13.77 2.41
N ASP A 198 -0.73 13.03 3.51
CA ASP A 198 0.34 12.08 3.78
C ASP A 198 -0.20 10.65 3.78
N LEU A 199 -0.13 9.92 4.90
CA LEU A 199 -0.62 8.55 4.98
C LEU A 199 -2.07 8.51 5.45
N PHE A 200 -2.99 8.25 4.53
CA PHE A 200 -4.41 8.08 4.83
C PHE A 200 -5.07 6.91 4.09
N HIS A 201 -4.37 6.24 3.17
CA HIS A 201 -4.94 5.10 2.46
C HIS A 201 -3.89 4.05 2.09
N GLY A 202 -4.40 2.88 1.71
CA GLY A 202 -3.66 1.82 1.03
C GLY A 202 -4.61 0.90 0.28
N HIS A 203 -4.05 0.07 -0.59
CA HIS A 203 -4.80 -0.84 -1.46
C HIS A 203 -4.65 -2.27 -0.96
N LEU A 204 -5.77 -2.91 -0.62
CA LEU A 204 -5.79 -4.32 -0.26
C LEU A 204 -5.65 -5.15 -1.54
N VAL A 205 -4.58 -5.94 -1.62
CA VAL A 205 -4.21 -6.72 -2.80
C VAL A 205 -4.20 -8.22 -2.50
N LEU A 206 -4.57 -9.01 -3.51
CA LEU A 206 -4.32 -10.45 -3.54
C LEU A 206 -3.16 -10.72 -4.50
N ALA A 207 -2.02 -11.10 -3.93
CA ALA A 207 -0.78 -11.22 -4.67
C ALA A 207 -0.87 -12.23 -5.82
N THR A 208 -0.35 -11.85 -6.99
CA THR A 208 -0.30 -12.71 -8.18
C THR A 208 0.35 -14.07 -7.85
N ASN A 209 -0.19 -15.15 -8.41
CA ASN A 209 0.24 -16.55 -8.24
C ASN A 209 0.08 -17.18 -6.85
N SER A 210 0.06 -16.39 -5.78
CA SER A 210 0.00 -16.91 -4.40
C SER A 210 -1.34 -16.65 -3.70
N GLY A 211 -2.12 -15.67 -4.16
CA GLY A 211 -3.31 -15.20 -3.46
C GLY A 211 -3.01 -14.58 -2.10
N ARG A 212 -1.73 -14.32 -1.77
CA ARG A 212 -1.33 -13.80 -0.47
C ARG A 212 -1.93 -12.42 -0.26
N LEU A 213 -2.65 -12.26 0.85
CA LEU A 213 -3.24 -11.00 1.26
C LEU A 213 -2.14 -9.99 1.61
N GLY A 214 -2.26 -8.78 1.08
CA GLY A 214 -1.37 -7.67 1.41
C GLY A 214 -2.07 -6.32 1.34
N ILE A 215 -1.40 -5.29 1.86
CA ILE A 215 -1.80 -3.89 1.69
C ILE A 215 -0.59 -3.12 1.18
N LEU A 216 -0.77 -2.40 0.07
CA LEU A 216 0.18 -1.40 -0.41
C LEU A 216 -0.29 -0.02 0.06
N PHE A 217 0.44 0.58 0.99
CA PHE A 217 0.16 1.92 1.48
C PHE A 217 0.93 2.96 0.68
N HIS A 218 0.30 4.12 0.51
CA HIS A 218 0.93 5.31 -0.03
C HIS A 218 0.92 6.42 1.01
N ALA A 219 2.13 6.84 1.38
CA ALA A 219 2.37 8.04 2.14
C ALA A 219 2.78 9.18 1.20
N LYS A 220 2.87 10.40 1.73
CA LYS A 220 3.22 11.61 0.99
C LYS A 220 2.42 11.75 -0.31
N GLU A 221 1.13 11.43 -0.25
CA GLU A 221 0.26 11.31 -1.42
C GLU A 221 0.13 12.61 -2.20
N HIS A 222 0.08 13.74 -1.49
CA HIS A 222 -0.15 15.04 -2.09
C HIS A 222 0.98 16.02 -1.72
N PRO A 223 2.18 15.93 -2.33
CA PRO A 223 3.21 16.94 -2.16
C PRO A 223 2.70 18.33 -2.55
N ALA A 224 3.11 19.35 -1.80
CA ALA A 224 2.77 20.74 -2.05
C ALA A 224 3.29 21.16 -3.42
N PHE A 225 2.48 21.95 -4.14
CA PHE A 225 2.93 22.56 -5.39
C PHE A 225 4.08 23.53 -5.08
N ASP A 226 5.21 23.32 -5.74
CA ASP A 226 6.34 24.22 -5.70
C ASP A 226 6.91 24.39 -7.11
N LYS A 227 6.99 25.63 -7.59
CA LYS A 227 7.38 25.94 -8.97
C LYS A 227 8.81 25.46 -9.33
N ASP A 228 9.68 25.30 -8.33
CA ASP A 228 11.10 25.04 -8.51
C ASP A 228 11.42 23.56 -8.25
N VAL A 229 10.76 22.91 -7.27
CA VAL A 229 11.02 21.50 -6.91
C VAL A 229 9.92 20.51 -7.33
N PHE A 230 8.65 20.92 -7.36
CA PHE A 230 7.52 20.05 -7.72
C PHE A 230 6.41 20.83 -8.46
N PRO A 231 6.63 21.22 -9.73
CA PRO A 231 5.72 22.11 -10.47
C PRO A 231 4.51 21.36 -11.04
N TYR A 232 4.00 20.36 -10.33
CA TYR A 232 2.89 19.51 -10.76
C TYR A 232 1.63 19.84 -9.96
N ASN A 233 0.55 20.13 -10.69
CA ASN A 233 -0.77 20.32 -10.10
C ASN A 233 -1.47 18.96 -10.02
N MET A 234 -1.67 18.46 -8.81
CA MET A 234 -2.32 17.18 -8.53
C MET A 234 -3.83 17.32 -8.24
N GLY A 235 -4.41 18.49 -8.52
CA GLY A 235 -5.84 18.73 -8.42
C GLY A 235 -6.32 19.16 -7.03
N TYR A 236 -7.57 18.82 -6.71
CA TYR A 236 -8.26 19.37 -5.54
C TYR A 236 -7.68 18.92 -4.20
N CYS A 237 -7.21 17.67 -4.11
CA CYS A 237 -6.67 17.12 -2.88
C CYS A 237 -5.28 17.66 -2.50
N GLN A 238 -4.54 18.24 -3.46
CA GLN A 238 -3.28 18.93 -3.20
C GLN A 238 -3.47 20.29 -2.51
N LYS A 239 -4.66 20.90 -2.61
CA LYS A 239 -4.90 22.26 -2.12
C LYS A 239 -4.70 22.34 -0.61
N GLY A 240 -3.84 23.27 -0.21
CA GLY A 240 -3.48 23.49 1.20
C GLY A 240 -2.44 22.52 1.74
N SER A 241 -1.89 21.62 0.91
CA SER A 241 -0.81 20.75 1.34
C SER A 241 0.43 21.54 1.71
N ASN A 242 1.06 21.14 2.82
CA ASN A 242 2.37 21.59 3.27
C ASN A 242 3.43 20.49 3.13
N MET A 243 3.10 19.38 2.46
CA MET A 243 4.00 18.24 2.29
C MET A 243 5.15 18.61 1.37
N VAL A 244 6.37 18.67 1.91
CA VAL A 244 7.56 18.98 1.13
C VAL A 244 7.88 17.83 0.17
N TYR A 245 8.17 18.15 -1.08
CA TYR A 245 8.73 17.22 -2.05
C TYR A 245 10.26 17.19 -1.90
N ASP A 246 10.79 16.06 -1.45
CA ASP A 246 12.22 15.81 -1.25
C ASP A 246 12.55 14.31 -1.39
N GLU A 247 13.78 13.91 -1.06
CA GLU A 247 14.23 12.51 -1.17
C GLU A 247 13.44 11.50 -0.32
N SER A 248 12.67 11.97 0.67
CA SER A 248 11.77 11.08 1.43
C SER A 248 10.63 10.51 0.58
N MET A 249 10.37 11.07 -0.61
CA MET A 249 9.46 10.49 -1.61
C MET A 249 9.88 9.08 -2.04
N ASN A 250 11.18 8.76 -1.95
CA ASN A 250 11.68 7.41 -2.26
C ASN A 250 11.11 6.35 -1.30
N LEU A 251 10.66 6.74 -0.09
CA LEU A 251 10.24 5.82 0.97
C LEU A 251 8.72 5.70 1.10
N ARG A 252 7.96 6.26 0.15
CA ARG A 252 6.52 6.43 0.30
C ARG A 252 5.68 5.17 0.12
N ASN A 253 6.23 4.13 -0.50
CA ASN A 253 5.54 2.86 -0.73
C ASN A 253 5.84 1.94 0.45
N ILE A 254 4.80 1.54 1.18
CA ILE A 254 4.93 0.61 2.31
C ILE A 254 4.10 -0.61 2.00
N LEU A 255 4.70 -1.79 2.12
CA LEU A 255 4.04 -3.06 1.88
C LEU A 255 3.87 -3.81 3.19
N TRP A 256 2.62 -4.16 3.48
CA TRP A 256 2.29 -5.19 4.45
C TRP A 256 1.85 -6.45 3.71
N LEU A 257 2.35 -7.62 4.12
CA LEU A 257 1.80 -8.91 3.69
C LEU A 257 1.39 -9.69 4.93
N ALA A 258 0.18 -10.24 4.90
CA ALA A 258 -0.28 -11.18 5.92
C ALA A 258 0.58 -12.45 5.90
N PRO A 259 0.58 -13.29 6.96
CA PRO A 259 1.21 -14.60 6.90
C PRO A 259 0.72 -15.41 5.69
N LEU A 260 1.62 -16.18 5.09
CA LEU A 260 1.30 -17.01 3.91
C LEU A 260 0.88 -18.40 4.39
N PRO A 261 -0.39 -18.83 4.22
CA PRO A 261 -0.82 -20.18 4.56
C PRO A 261 -0.32 -21.20 3.53
N SER A 262 -0.17 -22.46 3.97
CA SER A 262 0.01 -23.60 3.08
C SER A 262 -1.32 -23.99 2.43
N THR A 263 -1.28 -24.33 1.14
CA THR A 263 -2.42 -24.88 0.39
C THR A 263 -2.63 -26.37 0.63
N SER A 264 -1.64 -27.07 1.19
CA SER A 264 -1.67 -28.51 1.43
C SER A 264 -1.79 -28.89 2.91
N SER A 265 -1.57 -27.94 3.82
CA SER A 265 -1.61 -28.17 5.27
C SER A 265 -2.17 -26.95 6.02
N LYS A 266 -2.38 -27.11 7.33
CA LYS A 266 -2.78 -26.00 8.22
C LYS A 266 -1.62 -25.06 8.59
N ASP A 267 -0.41 -25.35 8.11
CA ASP A 267 0.79 -24.60 8.47
C ASP A 267 0.86 -23.24 7.77
N TRP A 268 1.71 -22.37 8.30
CA TRP A 268 2.08 -21.08 7.72
C TRP A 268 3.47 -21.19 7.11
N LEU A 269 3.58 -20.90 5.82
CA LEU A 269 4.80 -20.98 5.02
C LEU A 269 5.71 -19.77 5.20
N ALA A 270 5.16 -18.63 5.60
CA ALA A 270 5.89 -17.40 5.90
C ALA A 270 5.14 -16.55 6.94
N PRO A 271 5.84 -15.85 7.84
CA PRO A 271 5.22 -14.90 8.76
C PRO A 271 4.74 -13.65 8.02
N GLY A 272 3.93 -12.83 8.68
CA GLY A 272 3.60 -11.50 8.17
C GLY A 272 4.83 -10.58 8.15
N VAL A 273 4.77 -9.55 7.30
CA VAL A 273 5.87 -8.61 7.07
C VAL A 273 5.33 -7.20 6.88
N LEU A 274 6.08 -6.21 7.39
CA LEU A 274 5.81 -4.79 7.19
C LEU A 274 7.12 -4.09 6.80
N VAL A 275 7.18 -3.58 5.57
CA VAL A 275 8.42 -3.12 4.95
C VAL A 275 8.18 -1.88 4.09
N VAL A 276 9.09 -0.91 4.17
CA VAL A 276 9.15 0.22 3.24
C VAL A 276 9.96 -0.20 2.01
N LEU A 277 9.41 0.09 0.83
CA LEU A 277 10.04 -0.17 -0.47
C LEU A 277 10.74 1.11 -0.93
N ASP A 278 12.05 1.17 -0.71
CA ASP A 278 12.90 2.29 -1.09
C ASP A 278 13.08 2.34 -2.61
N ALA A 279 12.42 3.31 -3.21
CA ALA A 279 12.39 3.63 -4.62
C ALA A 279 13.37 4.75 -5.01
N HIS A 280 14.55 4.81 -4.38
CA HIS A 280 15.59 5.74 -4.82
C HIS A 280 16.02 5.48 -6.27
N PRO A 281 16.35 6.52 -7.04
CA PRO A 281 16.87 6.37 -8.40
C PRO A 281 18.09 5.44 -8.45
N GLY A 282 18.08 4.49 -9.38
CA GLY A 282 19.12 3.45 -9.52
C GLY A 282 18.85 2.18 -8.72
N GLY A 283 17.83 2.17 -7.85
CA GLY A 283 17.35 0.98 -7.15
C GLY A 283 16.38 0.16 -8.00
N ILE A 284 16.36 -1.16 -7.80
CA ILE A 284 15.48 -2.07 -8.56
C ILE A 284 13.99 -1.74 -8.42
N ILE A 285 13.56 -1.24 -7.26
CA ILE A 285 12.17 -0.82 -7.06
C ILE A 285 11.84 0.35 -8.00
N TYR A 286 12.74 1.33 -8.09
CA TYR A 286 12.54 2.49 -8.97
C TYR A 286 12.57 2.10 -10.44
N GLU A 287 13.55 1.31 -10.85
CA GLU A 287 13.78 0.98 -12.27
C GLU A 287 12.75 -0.02 -12.82
N ASP A 288 12.39 -1.02 -12.02
CA ASP A 288 11.65 -2.18 -12.51
C ASP A 288 10.20 -2.26 -12.00
N LEU A 289 9.80 -1.49 -10.97
CA LEU A 289 8.42 -1.52 -10.46
C LEU A 289 7.65 -0.22 -10.67
N ILE A 290 8.32 0.90 -10.83
CA ILE A 290 7.64 2.19 -11.01
C ILE A 290 7.53 2.47 -12.51
N PRO A 291 6.32 2.73 -13.04
CA PRO A 291 6.21 3.16 -14.43
C PRO A 291 6.89 4.51 -14.63
N GLU A 292 7.48 4.70 -15.80
CA GLU A 292 8.23 5.91 -16.15
C GLU A 292 7.45 7.21 -15.88
N TYR A 293 6.15 7.24 -16.18
CA TYR A 293 5.30 8.41 -15.93
C TYR A 293 5.08 8.72 -14.44
N ALA A 294 5.25 7.73 -13.56
CA ALA A 294 5.11 7.87 -12.11
C ALA A 294 6.47 7.98 -11.41
N HIS A 295 7.59 7.97 -12.15
CA HIS A 295 8.92 8.17 -11.57
C HIS A 295 8.97 9.40 -10.68
N VAL A 296 8.41 10.53 -11.10
CA VAL A 296 8.43 11.78 -10.31
C VAL A 296 7.82 11.61 -8.92
N VAL A 297 6.69 10.93 -8.80
CA VAL A 297 6.02 10.72 -7.50
C VAL A 297 6.46 9.43 -6.82
N ARG A 298 7.30 8.60 -7.45
CA ARG A 298 7.80 7.33 -6.91
C ARG A 298 6.68 6.33 -6.55
N THR A 299 5.56 6.28 -7.29
CA THR A 299 4.41 5.41 -6.95
C THR A 299 4.54 4.01 -7.55
N ILE A 300 4.42 2.96 -6.73
CA ILE A 300 4.14 1.60 -7.21
C ILE A 300 2.63 1.46 -7.39
N TYR A 301 2.20 0.89 -8.52
CA TYR A 301 0.79 0.59 -8.76
C TYR A 301 0.42 -0.77 -8.20
N GLU A 302 -0.72 -0.85 -7.52
CA GLU A 302 -1.20 -2.06 -6.86
C GLU A 302 -1.51 -3.19 -7.85
N GLU A 303 -1.93 -2.87 -9.09
CA GLU A 303 -2.20 -3.86 -10.14
C GLU A 303 -0.96 -4.62 -10.63
N ASP A 304 0.24 -4.10 -10.32
CA ASP A 304 1.49 -4.80 -10.61
C ASP A 304 1.76 -5.90 -9.55
N LEU A 305 1.24 -5.75 -8.32
CA LEU A 305 1.36 -6.75 -7.25
C LEU A 305 0.33 -7.88 -7.38
N GLY A 306 -0.88 -7.57 -7.85
CA GLY A 306 -1.96 -8.54 -7.99
C GLY A 306 -3.33 -7.89 -8.19
N ASP A 307 -4.38 -8.59 -7.76
CA ASP A 307 -5.74 -8.07 -7.88
C ASP A 307 -6.01 -7.07 -6.76
N ASN A 308 -6.27 -5.80 -7.13
CA ASN A 308 -6.77 -4.79 -6.20
C ASN A 308 -8.21 -5.14 -5.80
N VAL A 309 -8.45 -5.34 -4.51
CA VAL A 309 -9.75 -5.73 -3.98
C VAL A 309 -10.53 -4.51 -3.51
N VAL A 310 -9.97 -3.74 -2.58
CA VAL A 310 -10.61 -2.61 -1.92
C VAL A 310 -9.56 -1.61 -1.47
N ASP A 311 -9.96 -0.35 -1.36
CA ASP A 311 -9.11 0.66 -0.73
C ASP A 311 -9.41 0.70 0.78
N VAL A 312 -8.37 0.74 1.60
CA VAL A 312 -8.42 0.85 3.05
C VAL A 312 -8.03 2.27 3.42
N ASN A 313 -8.96 3.05 3.96
CA ASN A 313 -8.75 4.47 4.24
C ASN A 313 -8.77 4.74 5.73
N TYR A 314 -7.68 5.31 6.25
CA TYR A 314 -7.58 5.86 7.58
C TYR A 314 -7.96 7.34 7.57
N LEU A 315 -9.15 7.67 8.09
CA LEU A 315 -9.67 9.04 8.14
C LEU A 315 -9.63 9.56 9.57
N ASN A 316 -8.78 10.57 9.80
CA ASN A 316 -8.65 11.21 11.10
C ASN A 316 -9.81 12.19 11.35
N VAL A 317 -10.91 11.69 11.91
CA VAL A 317 -12.17 12.44 12.07
C VAL A 317 -12.34 13.06 13.45
N GLY A 318 -11.30 12.96 14.30
CA GLY A 318 -11.34 13.37 15.70
C GLY A 318 -12.41 12.62 16.51
N THR A 319 -12.70 13.11 17.72
CA THR A 319 -13.64 12.45 18.66
C THR A 319 -15.13 12.74 18.39
N LYS A 320 -15.47 13.39 17.27
CA LYS A 320 -16.81 13.95 17.03
C LYS A 320 -17.76 13.04 16.24
N VAL A 321 -17.25 12.02 15.57
CA VAL A 321 -18.04 11.04 14.81
C VAL A 321 -17.81 9.67 15.46
N ALA A 322 -18.76 8.74 15.32
CA ALA A 322 -18.58 7.35 15.77
C ALA A 322 -17.16 6.86 15.44
N ASP A 323 -16.55 6.06 16.33
CA ASP A 323 -15.14 5.65 16.42
C ASP A 323 -14.50 5.01 15.16
N TYR A 324 -15.14 5.09 14.01
CA TYR A 324 -14.66 4.60 12.72
C TYR A 324 -13.52 5.49 12.20
N ARG A 325 -12.29 5.00 12.39
CA ARG A 325 -11.09 5.55 11.74
C ARG A 325 -10.82 4.90 10.39
N ILE A 326 -11.40 3.72 10.13
CA ILE A 326 -11.21 2.95 8.90
C ILE A 326 -12.47 2.98 8.05
N PHE A 327 -12.28 3.16 6.74
CA PHE A 327 -13.31 3.09 5.71
C PHE A 327 -12.82 2.24 4.56
N ILE A 328 -13.56 1.17 4.23
CA ILE A 328 -13.26 0.27 3.11
C ILE A 328 -14.12 0.67 1.92
N CYS A 329 -13.52 0.97 0.77
CA CYS A 329 -14.27 1.39 -0.42
C CYS A 329 -13.92 0.67 -1.71
#